data_AF-A0A960ACL8-F1
#
_entry.id   AF-A0A960ACL8-F1
#
_cell.length_a   1.000
_cell.length_b   1.000
_cell.length_c   1.000
_cell.angle_alpha   90.00
_cell.angle_beta   90.00
_cell.angle_gamma   90.00
#
_symmetry.space_group_name_H-M   'P 1'
#
loop_
_entity.id
_entity.type
_entity.pdbx_description
1 polymer ?
#
loop_
_entity_poly.entity_id
_entity_poly.type
_entity_poly.pdbx_seq_one_letter_code
_entity_poly.pdbx_strand_id
1 'polypeptide(L)' 'MRLTIVGCSGSYPGPEAPASCYLLEADDAGGRTWRVLLDLGNGALGALHRYADPLAVDAVLLSHLHADH' A
#
# COMPACT_ATOMS: atom_id res chain seq x y z
N MET A 1 -3.46 10.05 11.57
CA MET A 1 -3.45 8.70 10.98
C MET A 1 -4.45 8.65 9.84
N ARG A 2 -4.03 8.21 8.66
CA ARG A 2 -4.85 8.11 7.44
C ARG A 2 -4.55 6.77 6.77
N LEU A 3 -5.60 6.06 6.36
CA LEU A 3 -5.49 4.82 5.59
C LEU A 3 -6.03 5.07 4.18
N THR A 4 -5.25 4.73 3.17
CA THR A 4 -5.63 4.85 1.75
C THR A 4 -5.68 3.46 1.14
N ILE A 5 -6.81 3.11 0.53
CA ILE A 5 -6.94 1.88 -0.24
C ILE A 5 -6.25 2.11 -1.59
N VAL A 6 -5.13 1.44 -1.80
CA VAL A 6 -4.42 1.44 -3.09
C VAL A 6 -5.01 0.34 -3.99
N GLY A 7 -5.29 -0.83 -3.39
CA GLY A 7 -5.96 -1.97 -4.03
C GLY A 7 -6.68 -2.85 -3.02
N CYS A 8 -7.77 -3.48 -3.47
CA CYS A 8 -8.62 -4.33 -2.63
C CYS A 8 -9.26 -5.49 -3.41
N SER A 9 -8.70 -5.86 -4.57
CA SER A 9 -9.15 -7.06 -5.29
C SER A 9 -8.52 -8.31 -4.69
N GLY A 10 -9.34 -9.34 -4.45
CA GLY A 10 -8.87 -10.65 -4.01
C GLY A 10 -8.49 -11.54 -5.18
N SER A 11 -7.51 -12.43 -4.97
CA SER A 11 -6.95 -13.42 -5.90
C SER A 11 -6.27 -12.87 -7.16
N TYR A 12 -6.87 -11.92 -7.86
CA TYR A 12 -6.32 -11.36 -9.10
C TYR A 12 -6.77 -9.90 -9.32
N PRO A 13 -5.90 -9.02 -9.83
CA PRO A 13 -6.21 -7.62 -10.09
C PRO A 13 -7.10 -7.46 -11.33
N GLY A 14 -8.09 -6.57 -11.22
CA GLY A 14 -8.79 -6.02 -12.38
C GLY A 14 -7.99 -4.91 -13.06
N PRO A 15 -8.36 -4.49 -14.28
CA PRO A 15 -7.66 -3.43 -15.03
C PRO A 15 -7.51 -2.11 -14.25
N GLU A 16 -8.49 -1.77 -13.42
CA GLU A 16 -8.52 -0.55 -12.60
C GLU A 16 -8.52 -0.85 -11.09
N ALA A 17 -8.34 -2.11 -10.71
CA ALA A 17 -8.49 -2.59 -9.35
C ALA A 17 -7.33 -3.54 -8.99
N PRO A 18 -6.20 -3.01 -8.49
CA PRO A 18 -5.08 -3.85 -8.10
C PRO A 18 -5.43 -4.74 -6.91
N ALA A 19 -4.59 -5.76 -6.69
CA ALA A 19 -4.71 -6.64 -5.55
C ALA A 19 -4.42 -5.91 -4.22
N SER A 20 -4.49 -6.63 -3.09
CA SER A 20 -4.43 -6.05 -1.75
C SER A 20 -3.21 -5.13 -1.56
N CYS A 21 -3.47 -3.85 -1.28
CA CYS A 21 -2.44 -2.90 -0.87
C CYS A 21 -3.09 -1.70 -0.19
N TYR A 22 -2.60 -1.37 1.00
CA TYR A 22 -3.13 -0.27 1.79
C TYR A 22 -1.98 0.59 2.29
N LEU A 23 -2.03 1.90 1.98
CA LEU A 23 -1.05 2.86 2.45
C LEU A 23 -1.54 3.49 3.76
N LEU A 24 -0.86 3.16 4.86
CA LEU A 24 -1.08 3.75 6.17
C LEU A 24 -0.09 4.88 6.41
N GLU A 25 -0.62 6.06 6.74
CA GLU A 25 0.17 7.25 7.00
C GLU A 25 -0.13 7.83 8.39
N ALA A 26 0.93 8.19 9.13
CA ALA A 26 0.80 8.79 10.45
C ALA A 26 1.94 9.76 10.73
N ASP A 27 1.62 10.95 11.25
CA ASP A 27 2.61 11.93 11.67
C ASP A 27 3.06 11.65 13.11
N ASP A 28 4.35 11.73 13.37
CA ASP A 28 4.88 11.69 14.73
C ASP A 28 4.93 13.09 15.39
N ALA A 29 5.31 13.13 16.67
CA ALA A 29 5.40 14.38 17.43
C ALA A 29 6.46 15.37 16.88
N GLY A 30 7.40 14.90 16.07
CA GLY A 30 8.41 15.71 15.38
C GLY A 30 7.94 16.24 14.02
N GLY A 31 6.70 15.91 13.60
CA GLY A 31 6.14 16.33 12.33
C GLY A 31 6.59 15.49 11.13
N ARG A 32 7.26 14.35 11.34
CA ARG A 32 7.57 13.42 10.25
C ARG A 32 6.36 12.53 9.96
N THR A 33 5.96 12.46 8.69
CA THR A 33 4.98 11.48 8.21
C THR A 33 5.64 10.14 7.95
N TRP A 34 5.20 9.12 8.68
CA TRP A 34 5.52 7.72 8.44
C TRP A 34 4.57 7.13 7.40
N ARG A 35 5.09 6.26 6.52
CA ARG A 35 4.35 5.58 5.45
C ARG A 35 4.62 4.09 5.51
N VAL A 36 3.59 3.32 5.84
CA VAL A 36 3.66 1.87 5.91
C VAL A 36 2.69 1.28 4.91
N LEU A 37 3.17 0.37 4.06
CA LEU A 37 2.29 -0.44 3.24
C LEU A 37 1.85 -1.68 4.01
N LEU A 38 0.55 -1.93 4.03
CA LEU A 38 -0.03 -3.20 4.42
C LEU A 38 -0.33 -3.95 3.13
N ASP A 39 0.42 -5.02 2.89
CA ASP A 39 0.47 -5.77 1.63
C ASP A 39 0.94 -4.92 0.41
N LEU A 40 1.45 -5.61 -0.61
CA LEU A 40 1.85 -5.07 -1.90
C LEU A 40 1.55 -6.10 -3.01
N GLY A 41 0.28 -6.47 -3.11
CA GLY A 41 -0.21 -7.41 -4.09
C GLY A 41 0.03 -6.97 -5.54
N ASN A 42 -0.11 -7.91 -6.47
CA ASN A 42 0.17 -7.66 -7.88
C ASN A 42 -0.67 -6.50 -8.48
N GLY A 43 0.01 -5.66 -9.26
CA GLY A 43 -0.55 -4.43 -9.84
C GLY A 43 -0.57 -3.22 -8.90
N ALA A 44 -0.35 -3.39 -7.59
CA ALA A 44 -0.46 -2.30 -6.62
C ALA A 44 0.67 -1.26 -6.74
N LEU A 45 1.89 -1.65 -7.08
CA LEU A 45 3.03 -0.71 -7.18
C LEU A 45 2.75 0.43 -8.18
N GLY A 46 2.18 0.12 -9.34
CA GLY A 46 1.81 1.14 -10.33
C GLY A 46 0.74 2.10 -9.79
N ALA A 47 -0.27 1.56 -9.09
CA ALA A 47 -1.33 2.35 -8.48
C ALA A 47 -0.85 3.22 -7.30
N LEU A 48 0.15 2.75 -6.54
CA LEU A 48 0.72 3.44 -5.40
C LEU A 48 1.28 4.82 -5.77
N HIS A 49 1.85 4.97 -6.97
CA HIS A 49 2.37 6.24 -7.48
C HIS A 49 1.34 7.39 -7.49
N ARG A 50 0.03 7.10 -7.46
CA ARG A 50 -1.02 8.13 -7.34
C ARG A 50 -1.11 8.74 -5.93
N TYR A 51 -0.55 8.08 -4.92
CA TYR A 51 -0.69 8.44 -3.51
C TYR A 51 0.64 8.74 -2.83
N ALA A 52 1.73 8.06 -3.21
CA ALA A 52 3.05 8.27 -2.64
C ALA A 52 4.17 7.90 -3.62
N ASP A 53 5.35 8.51 -3.43
CA ASP A 53 6.60 8.00 -3.99
C ASP A 53 6.96 6.67 -3.32
N PRO A 54 7.14 5.56 -4.07
CA PRO A 54 7.55 4.29 -3.49
C PRO A 54 8.87 4.37 -2.69
N LEU A 55 9.76 5.30 -3.02
CA LEU A 55 11.02 5.50 -2.27
C LEU A 55 10.82 6.19 -0.91
N ALA A 56 9.64 6.76 -0.66
CA ALA A 56 9.28 7.38 0.62
C ALA A 56 8.53 6.42 1.55
N VAL A 57 8.34 5.16 1.17
CA VAL A 57 7.76 4.11 2.01
C VAL A 57 8.79 3.66 3.04
N ASP A 58 8.40 3.70 4.31
CA ASP A 58 9.29 3.38 5.43
C ASP A 58 9.30 1.89 5.77
N ALA A 59 8.19 1.19 5.52
CA ALA A 59 8.05 -0.23 5.78
C ALA A 59 6.95 -0.88 4.93
N VAL A 60 7.10 -2.19 4.73
CA VAL A 60 6.06 -3.06 4.15
C VAL A 60 5.79 -4.19 5.13
N LEU A 61 4.52 -4.39 5.47
CA LEU A 61 4.04 -5.52 6.24
C LEU A 61 3.28 -6.45 5.30
N LEU A 62 3.71 -7.71 5.20
CA LEU A 62 3.00 -8.74 4.45
C LEU A 62 2.17 -9.58 5.41
N SER A 63 0.87 -9.68 5.16
CA SER A 63 -0.07 -10.41 6.01
C SER A 63 0.14 -11.93 5.96
N HIS A 64 0.38 -12.46 4.76
CA HIS A 64 0.69 -13.86 4.47
C HIS A 64 1.32 -13.97 3.07
N LEU A 65 1.50 -15.20 2.56
CA LEU A 65 2.28 -15.45 1.33
C LEU A 65 1.42 -15.87 0.12
N HIS A 66 0.14 -15.51 0.07
CA HIS A 66 -0.59 -15.57 -1.19
C HIS A 66 -0.14 -14.43 -2.11
N ALA A 67 -0.15 -14.68 -3.42
CA ALA A 67 0.46 -13.78 -4.41
C ALA A 67 -0.30 -12.45 -4.62
N ASP A 68 -1.54 -12.36 -4.14
CA ASP A 68 -2.38 -11.17 -4.18
C ASP A 68 -2.18 -10.24 -2.97
N HIS A 69 -1.16 -10.51 -2.14
CA HIS A 69 -0.76 -9.75 -0.97
C HIS A 69 0.72 -9.33 -1.02
#